data_AF-A0A7S2BIL5-F1
#
_entry.id   AF-A0A7S2BIL5-F1
#
_cell.length_a   1.000
_cell.length_b   1.000
_cell.length_c   1.000
_cell.angle_alpha   90.00
_cell.angle_beta   90.00
_cell.angle_gamma   90.00
#
_symmetry.space_group_name_H-M   'P 1'
#
loop_
_entity.id
_entity.type
_entity.pdbx_description
1 polymer ?
#
loop_
_entity_poly.entity_id
_entity_poly.type
_entity_poly.pdbx_seq_one_letter_code
_entity_poly.pdbx_strand_id
1 'polypeptide(L)'
;VVLEQQEAKDREREWVAHQATGELDDSRLVDGVTGEKLIYRRRMEPDVPMGHQQKKPKRLSFVMDVSASMYRFNGEDGRLDRMTQAVAMIMESLEGFDHKYQWNIVGHSGNGPEIAFVDFGQAPRGRVQRAQVM
;
A
#
# COMPACT_ATOMS: atom_id res chain seq x y z
N VAL A 1 -4.01 1.43 -10.98
CA VAL A 1 -2.64 1.23 -11.51
C VAL A 1 -1.58 0.99 -10.42
N VAL A 2 -1.34 1.88 -9.44
CA VAL A 2 -0.26 1.66 -8.43
C VAL A 2 -0.59 0.56 -7.41
N LEU A 3 -1.80 0.55 -6.83
CA LEU A 3 -2.19 -0.48 -5.85
C LEU A 3 -2.37 -1.86 -6.49
N GLU A 4 -2.89 -1.90 -7.72
CA GLU A 4 -2.97 -3.11 -8.54
C GLU A 4 -1.56 -3.65 -8.87
N GLN A 5 -0.62 -2.78 -9.25
CA GLN A 5 0.78 -3.17 -9.46
C GLN A 5 1.41 -3.71 -8.17
N GLN A 6 1.11 -3.11 -7.01
CA GLN A 6 1.58 -3.62 -5.72
C GLN A 6 0.97 -4.99 -5.39
N GLU A 7 -0.27 -5.26 -5.80
CA GLU A 7 -0.88 -6.60 -5.68
C GLU A 7 -0.29 -7.61 -6.65
N ALA A 8 0.03 -7.21 -7.88
CA ALA A 8 0.72 -8.06 -8.84
C ALA A 8 2.13 -8.43 -8.38
N LYS A 9 2.89 -7.47 -7.82
CA LYS A 9 4.25 -7.68 -7.29
C LYS A 9 4.31 -8.67 -6.14
N ASP A 10 3.29 -8.72 -5.28
CA ASP A 10 3.24 -9.71 -4.19
C ASP A 10 3.18 -11.17 -4.71
N ARG A 11 2.87 -11.37 -5.99
CA ARG A 11 2.81 -12.69 -6.64
C ARG A 11 3.90 -12.88 -7.70
N GLU A 12 4.84 -11.95 -7.84
CA GLU A 12 5.90 -12.07 -8.84
C GLU A 12 6.94 -13.13 -8.45
N ARG A 13 7.25 -14.01 -9.39
CA ARG A 13 8.32 -15.00 -9.24
C ARG A 13 9.66 -14.33 -9.48
N GLU A 14 10.56 -14.47 -8.53
CA GLU A 14 11.93 -13.97 -8.63
C GLU A 14 12.89 -15.09 -9.05
N TRP A 15 14.03 -14.70 -9.61
CA TRP A 15 15.11 -15.64 -9.88
C TRP A 15 15.80 -16.01 -8.57
N VAL A 16 15.54 -17.21 -8.09
CA VAL A 16 16.22 -17.75 -6.91
C VAL A 16 17.45 -18.54 -7.36
N ALA A 17 18.62 -18.12 -6.89
CA ALA A 17 19.92 -18.76 -7.17
C ALA A 17 20.12 -20.03 -6.32
N HIS A 18 21.27 -20.70 -6.48
CA HIS A 18 21.67 -21.89 -5.70
C HIS A 18 20.71 -23.08 -5.84
N GLN A 19 20.21 -23.31 -7.05
CA GLN A 19 19.33 -24.44 -7.35
C GLN A 19 20.15 -25.58 -7.94
N ALA A 20 19.74 -26.81 -7.64
CA ALA A 20 20.33 -28.02 -8.23
C ALA A 20 19.84 -28.28 -9.67
N THR A 21 18.78 -27.59 -10.09
CA THR A 21 18.15 -27.72 -11.41
C THR A 21 17.59 -26.37 -11.85
N GLY A 22 17.51 -26.12 -13.16
CA GLY A 22 16.95 -24.88 -13.69
C GLY A 22 17.75 -24.33 -14.85
N GLU A 23 17.72 -23.01 -15.01
CA GLU A 23 18.57 -22.28 -15.95
C GLU A 23 19.96 -22.11 -15.32
N LEU A 24 21.03 -22.26 -16.09
CA LEU A 24 22.39 -22.08 -15.59
C LEU A 24 22.60 -20.62 -15.13
N ASP A 25 23.17 -20.43 -13.95
CA ASP A 25 23.53 -19.11 -13.46
C ASP A 25 24.93 -18.76 -13.98
N ASP A 26 25.00 -17.83 -14.94
CA ASP A 26 26.26 -17.38 -15.57
C ASP A 26 27.29 -16.88 -14.54
N SER A 27 26.84 -16.39 -13.39
CA SER A 27 27.73 -15.96 -12.31
C SER A 27 28.45 -17.12 -11.60
N ARG A 28 28.00 -18.37 -11.81
CA ARG A 28 28.48 -19.60 -11.15
C ARG A 28 29.14 -20.59 -12.10
N LEU A 29 29.50 -20.16 -13.30
CA LEU A 29 30.19 -21.03 -14.27
C LEU A 29 31.49 -21.61 -13.71
N VAL A 30 32.25 -20.81 -12.96
CA VAL A 30 33.50 -21.26 -12.33
C VAL A 30 33.23 -22.35 -11.29
N ASP A 31 32.20 -22.18 -10.46
CA ASP A 31 31.79 -23.15 -9.44
C ASP A 31 31.31 -24.47 -10.07
N GLY A 32 30.67 -24.39 -11.25
CA GLY A 32 30.25 -25.58 -11.99
C GLY A 32 31.44 -26.41 -12.48
N VAL A 33 32.52 -25.76 -12.91
CA VAL A 33 33.75 -26.44 -13.34
C VAL A 33 34.46 -27.12 -12.16
N THR A 34 34.35 -26.56 -10.96
CA THR A 34 34.93 -27.15 -9.73
C THR A 34 34.06 -28.26 -9.11
N GLY A 35 32.90 -28.56 -9.71
CA GLY A 35 32.02 -29.67 -9.33
C GLY A 35 30.85 -29.31 -8.42
N GLU A 36 30.60 -28.02 -8.19
CA GLU A 36 29.41 -27.55 -7.45
C GLU A 36 28.13 -27.87 -8.22
N LYS A 37 27.11 -28.37 -7.53
CA LYS A 37 25.83 -28.76 -8.13
C LYS A 37 24.79 -27.64 -8.05
N LEU A 38 24.95 -26.70 -7.12
CA LEU A 38 24.04 -25.57 -6.89
C LEU A 38 24.37 -24.36 -7.78
N ILE A 39 24.48 -24.59 -9.08
CA ILE A 39 24.88 -23.58 -10.09
C ILE A 39 23.71 -23.11 -10.96
N TYR A 40 22.50 -23.56 -10.67
CA TYR A 40 21.31 -23.17 -11.43
C TYR A 40 20.51 -22.11 -10.68
N ARG A 41 19.66 -21.40 -11.43
CA ARG A 41 18.64 -20.49 -10.94
C ARG A 41 17.27 -20.91 -11.48
N ARG A 42 16.22 -20.62 -10.72
CA ARG A 42 14.84 -20.91 -11.13
C ARG A 42 13.93 -19.75 -10.77
N ARG A 43 12.92 -19.48 -11.60
CA ARG A 43 11.81 -18.59 -11.22
C ARG A 43 10.93 -19.28 -10.20
N MET A 44 11.03 -18.83 -8.95
CA MET A 44 10.26 -19.36 -7.84
C MET A 44 9.60 -18.19 -7.12
N GLU A 45 8.54 -18.47 -6.36
CA GLU A 45 8.12 -17.49 -5.36
C GLU A 45 9.29 -17.37 -4.36
N PRO A 46 9.84 -16.16 -4.16
CA PRO A 46 10.95 -15.98 -3.24
C PRO A 46 10.52 -16.45 -1.85
N ASP A 47 11.42 -17.15 -1.16
CA ASP A 47 11.19 -17.57 0.22
C ASP A 47 11.27 -16.32 1.10
N VAL A 48 10.15 -15.62 1.24
CA VAL A 48 10.04 -14.41 2.07
C VAL A 48 10.29 -14.84 3.51
N PRO A 49 11.36 -14.35 4.19
CA PRO A 49 11.75 -14.87 5.48
C PRO A 49 10.58 -14.82 6.47
N MET A 50 10.48 -15.88 7.28
CA MET A 50 9.35 -16.09 8.20
C MET A 50 9.16 -14.84 9.10
N GLY A 51 8.05 -14.12 8.90
CA GLY A 51 7.76 -12.84 9.58
C GLY A 51 7.64 -11.63 8.63
N HIS A 52 8.16 -11.71 7.41
CA HIS A 52 8.05 -10.65 6.40
C HIS A 52 6.83 -10.79 5.48
N GLN A 53 6.09 -11.90 5.57
CA GLN A 53 4.81 -12.07 4.87
C GLN A 53 3.69 -11.34 5.61
N GLN A 54 3.18 -10.26 5.02
CA GLN A 54 2.04 -9.52 5.55
C GLN A 54 0.75 -10.34 5.42
N LYS A 55 0.40 -11.11 6.45
CA LYS A 55 -0.80 -11.98 6.46
C LYS A 55 -2.10 -11.23 6.77
N LYS A 56 -2.02 -10.09 7.46
CA LYS A 56 -3.18 -9.28 7.86
C LYS A 56 -3.26 -8.01 7.01
N PRO A 57 -4.46 -7.45 6.76
CA PRO A 57 -4.58 -6.16 6.11
C PRO A 57 -3.72 -5.09 6.82
N LYS A 58 -3.03 -4.27 6.05
CA LYS A 58 -2.27 -3.13 6.61
C LYS A 58 -3.26 -2.09 7.12
N ARG A 59 -3.06 -1.63 8.36
CA ARG A 59 -3.90 -0.57 8.95
C ARG A 59 -3.31 0.80 8.59
N LEU A 60 -4.09 1.61 7.89
CA LEU A 60 -3.74 2.96 7.49
C LEU A 60 -4.63 3.96 8.24
N SER A 61 -4.05 5.04 8.76
CA SER A 61 -4.83 6.12 9.37
C SER A 61 -4.52 7.42 8.69
N PHE A 62 -5.54 8.00 8.06
CA PHE A 62 -5.44 9.26 7.35
C PHE A 62 -5.88 10.38 8.28
N VAL A 63 -4.90 11.17 8.74
CA VAL A 63 -5.14 12.29 9.65
C VAL A 63 -5.18 13.59 8.85
N MET A 64 -6.34 14.25 8.86
CA MET A 64 -6.63 15.47 8.12
C MET A 64 -6.52 16.67 9.07
N ASP A 65 -5.79 17.71 8.68
CA ASP A 65 -5.81 18.98 9.40
C ASP A 65 -7.19 19.64 9.17
N VAL A 66 -7.92 19.92 10.25
CA VAL A 66 -9.21 20.62 10.23
C VAL A 66 -9.16 21.91 11.06
N SER A 67 -7.97 22.46 11.24
CA SER A 67 -7.74 23.72 11.94
C SER A 67 -8.32 24.93 11.19
N ALA A 68 -8.52 26.03 11.91
CA ALA A 68 -8.99 27.29 11.33
C ALA A 68 -8.11 27.81 10.18
N SER A 69 -6.83 27.42 10.14
CA SER A 69 -5.91 27.81 9.07
C SER A 69 -6.33 27.23 7.71
N MET A 70 -6.95 26.04 7.71
CA MET A 70 -7.40 25.38 6.49
C MET A 70 -8.49 26.19 5.81
N TYR A 71 -9.46 26.69 6.56
CA TYR A 71 -10.49 27.59 6.04
C TYR A 71 -9.94 28.99 5.70
N ARG A 72 -9.18 29.60 6.61
CA ARG A 72 -8.72 31.00 6.47
C ARG A 72 -7.83 31.23 5.25
N PHE A 73 -6.92 30.31 4.97
CA PHE A 73 -5.99 30.43 3.85
C PHE A 73 -6.49 29.77 2.57
N ASN A 74 -7.67 29.14 2.59
CA ASN A 74 -8.18 28.46 1.41
C ASN A 74 -8.40 29.39 0.22
N GLY A 75 -8.77 30.66 0.46
CA GLY A 75 -8.92 31.63 -0.63
C GLY A 75 -7.60 31.98 -1.33
N GLU A 76 -6.47 31.86 -0.63
CA GLU A 76 -5.14 32.21 -1.14
C GLU A 76 -4.52 31.04 -1.89
N ASP A 77 -4.62 29.83 -1.34
CA ASP A 77 -3.93 28.67 -1.90
C ASP A 77 -4.83 27.48 -2.23
N GLY A 78 -6.09 27.43 -1.81
CA GLY A 78 -6.99 26.30 -2.09
C GLY A 78 -6.65 25.03 -1.28
N ARG A 79 -5.93 25.13 -0.16
CA ARG A 79 -5.48 23.96 0.62
C ARG A 79 -6.61 23.08 1.15
N LEU A 80 -7.74 23.66 1.55
CA LEU A 80 -8.91 22.90 2.00
C LEU A 80 -9.52 22.15 0.82
N ASP A 81 -9.71 22.84 -0.32
CA ASP A 81 -10.28 22.22 -1.53
C ASP A 81 -9.41 21.06 -2.04
N ARG A 82 -8.08 21.25 -2.06
CA ARG A 82 -7.13 20.20 -2.42
C ARG A 82 -7.15 19.02 -1.45
N MET A 83 -7.31 19.29 -0.15
CA MET A 83 -7.42 18.23 0.86
C MET A 83 -8.72 17.44 0.67
N THR A 84 -9.85 18.09 0.41
CA THR A 84 -11.12 17.42 0.08
C THR A 84 -10.99 16.56 -1.18
N GLN A 85 -10.29 17.05 -2.23
CA GLN A 85 -9.98 16.25 -3.42
C GLN A 85 -9.08 15.05 -3.10
N ALA A 86 -8.09 15.21 -2.21
CA ALA A 86 -7.25 14.10 -1.76
C ALA A 86 -8.05 13.04 -0.99
N VAL A 87 -8.99 13.45 -0.14
CA VAL A 87 -9.93 12.53 0.53
C VAL A 87 -10.75 11.75 -0.50
N ALA A 88 -11.22 12.40 -1.56
CA ALA A 88 -11.89 11.71 -2.68
C ALA A 88 -10.99 10.62 -3.27
N MET A 89 -9.75 10.99 -3.65
CA MET A 89 -8.80 10.06 -4.25
C MET A 89 -8.45 8.89 -3.33
N ILE A 90 -8.35 9.11 -2.02
CA ILE A 90 -8.12 8.04 -1.04
C ILE A 90 -9.29 7.05 -1.07
N MET A 91 -10.53 7.54 -0.99
CA MET A 91 -11.72 6.68 -1.01
C MET A 91 -11.85 5.87 -2.31
N GLU A 92 -11.61 6.51 -3.47
CA GLU A 92 -11.64 5.84 -4.78
C GLU A 92 -10.50 4.83 -4.93
N SER A 93 -9.28 5.17 -4.49
CA SER A 93 -8.11 4.32 -4.70
C SER A 93 -8.15 3.05 -3.85
N LEU A 94 -8.75 3.10 -2.65
CA LEU A 94 -8.83 1.97 -1.74
C LEU A 94 -10.06 1.08 -1.97
N GLU A 95 -10.98 1.50 -2.85
CA GLU A 95 -12.13 0.68 -3.22
C GLU A 95 -11.68 -0.66 -3.82
N GLY A 96 -12.22 -1.76 -3.30
CA GLY A 96 -11.88 -3.11 -3.74
C GLY A 96 -10.59 -3.69 -3.13
N PHE A 97 -9.89 -2.95 -2.27
CA PHE A 97 -8.69 -3.42 -1.57
C PHE A 97 -8.90 -3.72 -0.07
N ASP A 98 -10.14 -3.96 0.36
CA ASP A 98 -10.50 -4.24 1.76
C ASP A 98 -9.78 -5.46 2.35
N HIS A 99 -9.41 -6.44 1.51
CA HIS A 99 -8.62 -7.61 1.92
C HIS A 99 -7.17 -7.28 2.26
N LYS A 100 -6.67 -6.14 1.78
CA LYS A 100 -5.26 -5.76 1.86
C LYS A 100 -5.02 -4.56 2.76
N TYR A 101 -5.99 -3.64 2.83
CA TYR A 101 -5.91 -2.44 3.64
C TYR A 101 -7.16 -2.26 4.50
N GLN A 102 -6.95 -1.96 5.78
CA GLN A 102 -7.98 -1.39 6.65
C GLN A 102 -7.64 0.07 6.88
N TRP A 103 -8.59 0.97 6.69
CA TRP A 103 -8.31 2.39 6.79
C TRP A 103 -9.41 3.16 7.50
N ASN A 104 -9.05 4.31 8.05
CA ASN A 104 -9.95 5.30 8.65
C ASN A 104 -9.49 6.71 8.26
N ILE A 105 -10.39 7.68 8.38
CA ILE A 105 -10.10 9.11 8.21
C ILE A 105 -10.51 9.83 9.47
N VAL A 106 -9.59 10.60 10.05
CA VAL A 106 -9.81 11.38 11.26
C VAL A 106 -9.33 12.82 11.05
N GLY A 107 -10.10 13.78 11.56
CA GLY A 107 -9.76 15.20 11.59
C GLY A 107 -9.07 15.57 12.89
N HIS A 108 -8.01 16.37 12.79
CA HIS A 108 -7.32 16.95 13.93
C HIS A 108 -7.27 18.48 13.83
N SER A 109 -7.66 19.16 14.91
CA SER A 109 -7.57 20.62 15.03
C SER A 109 -6.92 21.02 16.35
N GLY A 110 -5.59 21.08 16.35
CA GLY A 110 -4.77 21.62 17.43
C GLY A 110 -4.93 20.87 18.77
N ASN A 111 -5.91 21.28 19.57
CA ASN A 111 -6.21 20.74 20.91
C ASN A 111 -7.61 20.13 21.02
N GLY A 112 -8.39 20.12 19.94
CA GLY A 112 -9.74 19.55 19.93
C GLY A 112 -9.71 18.01 19.91
N PRO A 113 -10.84 17.36 20.27
CA PRO A 113 -10.97 15.92 20.10
C PRO A 113 -10.83 15.52 18.62
N GLU A 114 -10.31 14.33 18.35
CA GLU A 114 -10.25 13.77 17.00
C GLU A 114 -11.67 13.63 16.44
N ILE A 115 -11.91 14.20 15.25
CA ILE A 115 -13.19 14.13 14.55
C ILE A 115 -13.16 12.91 13.64
N ALA A 116 -13.92 11.86 13.96
CA ALA A 116 -14.01 10.70 13.08
C ALA A 116 -14.83 11.02 11.83
N PHE A 117 -14.22 10.87 10.65
CA PHE A 117 -14.92 11.01 9.36
C PHE A 117 -15.27 9.65 8.77
N VAL A 118 -14.36 8.67 8.86
CA VAL A 118 -14.57 7.28 8.44
C VAL A 118 -13.94 6.38 9.48
N ASP A 119 -14.71 5.45 10.05
CA ASP A 119 -14.19 4.43 10.97
C ASP A 119 -13.61 3.22 10.22
N PHE A 120 -12.72 2.49 10.90
CA PHE A 120 -12.18 1.24 10.36
C PHE A 120 -13.31 0.25 10.00
N GLY A 121 -13.29 -0.23 8.76
CA GLY A 121 -14.29 -1.17 8.27
C GLY A 121 -15.63 -0.54 7.86
N GLN A 122 -15.77 0.78 7.98
CA GLN A 122 -16.96 1.55 7.59
C GLN A 122 -16.68 2.42 6.36
N ALA A 123 -15.93 1.89 5.39
CA ALA A 123 -15.62 2.61 4.16
C ALA A 123 -16.90 2.97 3.38
N PRO A 124 -17.06 4.23 2.94
CA PRO A 124 -18.26 4.68 2.23
C PRO A 124 -18.34 4.07 0.81
N ARG A 125 -19.44 3.34 0.54
CA ARG A 125 -19.60 2.55 -0.70
C ARG A 125 -20.39 3.25 -1.79
N GLY A 126 -20.93 4.43 -1.52
CA GLY A 126 -21.77 5.16 -2.46
C GLY A 126 -21.48 6.64 -2.48
N ARG A 127 -21.83 7.29 -3.60
CA ARG A 127 -21.60 8.73 -3.82
C ARG A 127 -22.16 9.61 -2.70
N VAL A 128 -23.35 9.27 -2.17
CA VAL A 128 -23.97 10.02 -1.06
C VAL A 128 -23.15 9.90 0.22
N GLN A 129 -22.71 8.69 0.57
CA GLN A 129 -21.89 8.46 1.77
C GLN A 129 -20.52 9.13 1.62
N ARG A 130 -19.90 9.07 0.44
CA ARG A 130 -18.63 9.75 0.16
C ARG A 130 -18.76 11.27 0.27
N ALA A 131 -19.90 11.83 -0.18
CA ALA A 131 -20.18 13.25 -0.04
C ALA A 131 -20.45 13.70 1.40
N GLN A 132 -20.83 12.79 2.31
CA GLN A 132 -21.00 13.10 3.74
C GLN A 132 -19.67 13.14 4.51
N VAL A 133 -18.63 12.53 3.95
CA VAL A 133 -17.26 12.52 4.51
C VAL A 133 -16.52 13.82 4.16
N MET A 134 -16.97 14.54 3.12
CA MET A 134 -16.41 15.79 2.60
C MET A 134 -17.16 17.00 3.12
#